data_AF-A0A7V8TL89-F1
#
_entry.id   AF-A0A7V8TL89-F1
#
_cell.length_a   1.000
_cell.length_b   1.000
_cell.length_c   1.000
_cell.angle_alpha   90.00
_cell.angle_beta   90.00
_cell.angle_gamma   90.00
#
_symmetry.space_group_name_H-M   'P 1'
#
loop_
_entity.id
_entity.type
_entity.pdbx_description
1 polymer ?
#
loop_
_entity_poly.entity_id
_entity_poly.type
_entity_poly.pdbx_seq_one_letter_code
_entity_poly.pdbx_strand_id
1 'polypeptide(L)'
;MLKISFFNLFAMYLKESTIRHPDIFGLTDFSPIELVSQGYELVGDPTDFHFYEKDYVVGYHNKKLNIVFKRYFYLDENAGSGFSVGKGASLISLLQYYKAVCLADGITEPVFNFYFSEDKKEGAVIVGDSVVVRFNQWSAKGQYSIVTIESDFSESAQFQMTSTNAVKKTMQAYGATLSLSKSKRRKKSRAFCELAKFLSV
;
A
#
# COMPACT_ATOMS: atom_id res chain seq x y z
N MET A 1 17.55 -4.95 -9.54
CA MET A 1 16.26 -5.66 -9.68
C MET A 1 16.20 -6.69 -8.57
N LEU A 2 15.11 -6.74 -7.81
CA LEU A 2 14.94 -7.72 -6.73
C LEU A 2 14.58 -9.09 -7.31
N LYS A 3 14.99 -10.16 -6.62
CA LYS A 3 14.67 -11.55 -6.97
C LYS A 3 13.27 -11.99 -6.51
N ILE A 4 12.47 -11.05 -6.00
CA ILE A 4 11.09 -11.25 -5.54
C ILE A 4 10.10 -10.53 -6.46
N SER A 5 8.90 -11.09 -6.63
CA SER A 5 7.81 -10.41 -7.33
C SER A 5 7.13 -9.39 -6.41
N PHE A 6 6.48 -8.39 -7.01
CA PHE A 6 5.70 -7.40 -6.27
C PHE A 6 4.60 -8.04 -5.41
N PHE A 7 3.92 -9.05 -5.92
CA PHE A 7 2.86 -9.74 -5.18
C PHE A 7 3.39 -10.52 -3.98
N ASN A 8 4.53 -11.21 -4.13
CA ASN A 8 5.14 -11.92 -3.01
C ASN A 8 5.65 -10.92 -1.95
N LEU A 9 6.24 -9.81 -2.38
CA LEU A 9 6.65 -8.74 -1.47
C LEU A 9 5.45 -8.16 -0.70
N PHE A 10 4.31 -7.97 -1.39
CA PHE A 10 3.07 -7.54 -0.76
C PHE A 10 2.52 -8.59 0.22
N ALA A 11 2.54 -9.88 -0.11
CA ALA A 11 2.11 -10.94 0.79
C ALA A 11 2.94 -10.96 2.09
N MET A 12 4.26 -10.77 1.98
CA MET A 12 5.13 -10.67 3.15
C MET A 12 4.75 -9.45 4.00
N TYR A 13 4.55 -8.31 3.35
CA TYR A 13 4.14 -7.09 4.03
C TYR A 13 2.79 -7.22 4.74
N LEU A 14 1.82 -7.93 4.15
CA LEU A 14 0.50 -8.16 4.76
C LEU A 14 0.57 -8.99 6.05
N LYS A 15 1.52 -9.92 6.15
CA LYS A 15 1.64 -10.80 7.33
C LYS A 15 2.26 -10.10 8.52
N GLU A 16 3.21 -9.21 8.28
CA GLU A 16 4.04 -8.62 9.33
C GLU A 16 3.81 -7.11 9.50
N SER A 17 3.02 -6.49 8.62
CA SER A 17 2.84 -5.04 8.47
C SER A 17 4.16 -4.27 8.25
N THR A 18 5.29 -4.96 8.09
CA THR A 18 6.60 -4.39 7.81
C THR A 18 7.48 -5.48 7.20
N ILE A 19 8.46 -5.13 6.37
CA ILE A 19 9.42 -6.11 5.88
C ILE A 19 10.50 -6.35 6.92
N ARG A 20 10.66 -7.59 7.40
CA ARG A 20 11.73 -7.98 8.33
C ARG A 20 12.93 -8.66 7.68
N HIS A 21 12.92 -8.81 6.36
CA HIS A 21 13.94 -9.53 5.58
C HIS A 21 14.87 -8.57 4.83
N PRO A 22 15.99 -8.12 5.46
CA PRO A 22 16.96 -7.20 4.84
C PRO A 22 17.65 -7.82 3.62
N ASP A 23 17.82 -9.14 3.61
CA ASP A 23 18.47 -9.92 2.56
C ASP A 23 17.77 -9.77 1.19
N ILE A 24 16.45 -9.54 1.18
CA ILE A 24 15.70 -9.26 -0.06
C ILE A 24 16.26 -8.05 -0.79
N PHE A 25 16.74 -7.05 -0.04
CA PHE A 25 17.28 -5.80 -0.54
C PHE A 25 18.82 -5.83 -0.66
N GLY A 26 19.44 -6.97 -0.37
CA GLY A 26 20.90 -7.11 -0.33
C GLY A 26 21.53 -6.42 0.88
N LEU A 27 20.77 -6.24 1.96
CA LEU A 27 21.24 -5.64 3.20
C LEU A 27 21.57 -6.72 4.23
N THR A 28 22.49 -6.41 5.14
CA THR A 28 22.78 -7.25 6.30
C THR A 28 21.72 -7.07 7.39
N ASP A 29 21.33 -5.82 7.65
CA ASP A 29 20.28 -5.42 8.58
C ASP A 29 19.60 -4.13 8.10
N PHE A 30 18.64 -3.62 8.88
CA PHE A 30 17.98 -2.34 8.62
C PHE A 30 18.53 -1.22 9.52
N SER A 31 19.79 -1.27 9.95
CA SER A 31 20.39 -0.18 10.71
C SER A 31 20.61 1.05 9.81
N PRO A 32 20.55 2.28 10.35
CA PRO A 32 20.88 3.49 9.60
C PRO A 32 22.25 3.44 8.92
N ILE A 33 23.25 2.86 9.59
CA ILE A 33 24.61 2.71 9.06
C ILE A 33 24.61 1.85 7.79
N GLU A 34 23.94 0.70 7.82
CA GLU A 34 23.85 -0.20 6.67
C GLU A 34 23.02 0.42 5.53
N LEU A 35 21.92 1.11 5.87
CA LEU A 35 21.10 1.78 4.86
C LEU A 35 21.90 2.85 4.10
N VAL A 36 22.63 3.69 4.83
CA VAL A 36 23.51 4.71 4.24
C VAL A 36 24.66 4.09 3.45
N SER A 37 25.30 3.04 3.98
CA SER A 37 26.40 2.34 3.31
C SER A 37 25.95 1.74 1.96
N GLN A 38 24.70 1.31 1.90
CA GLN A 38 24.06 0.74 0.71
C GLN A 38 23.41 1.80 -0.17
N GLY A 39 23.60 3.09 0.11
CA GLY A 39 23.15 4.19 -0.75
C GLY A 39 21.65 4.45 -0.68
N TYR A 40 21.02 4.23 0.47
CA TYR A 40 19.70 4.79 0.75
C TYR A 40 19.80 6.28 1.03
N GLU A 41 18.82 7.04 0.55
CA GLU A 41 18.72 8.47 0.81
C GLU A 41 17.95 8.71 2.11
N LEU A 42 18.51 9.55 2.99
CA LEU A 42 17.83 10.03 4.19
C LEU A 42 16.86 11.16 3.83
N VAL A 43 15.61 11.03 4.27
CA VAL A 43 14.57 12.05 4.14
C VAL A 43 14.02 12.39 5.52
N GLY A 44 14.09 13.68 5.88
CA GLY A 44 13.69 14.19 7.19
C GLY A 44 14.87 14.45 8.13
N ASP A 45 14.58 14.74 9.39
CA ASP A 45 15.57 14.99 10.45
C ASP A 45 15.72 13.72 11.30
N PRO A 46 16.94 13.16 11.47
CA PRO A 46 17.20 12.02 12.34
C PRO A 46 16.75 12.18 13.80
N THR A 47 16.63 13.42 14.26
CA THR A 47 16.16 13.76 15.62
C THR A 47 14.64 13.83 15.73
N ASP A 48 13.91 13.51 14.67
CA ASP A 48 12.44 13.38 14.63
C ASP A 48 12.06 12.16 13.77
N PHE A 49 10.80 12.09 13.33
CA PHE A 49 10.34 11.11 12.37
C PHE A 49 11.01 11.32 11.00
N HIS A 50 11.70 10.29 10.53
CA HIS A 50 12.43 10.30 9.27
C HIS A 50 12.38 8.93 8.60
N PHE A 51 12.89 8.85 7.38
CA PHE A 51 13.04 7.58 6.71
C PHE A 51 14.22 7.54 5.75
N TYR A 52 14.66 6.32 5.47
CA TYR A 52 15.62 6.03 4.43
C TYR A 52 14.88 5.41 3.24
N GLU A 53 15.14 5.90 2.04
CA GLU A 53 14.49 5.37 0.83
C GLU A 53 15.47 4.98 -0.28
N LYS A 54 15.07 4.00 -1.08
CA LYS A 54 15.84 3.56 -2.25
C LYS A 54 14.95 2.95 -3.32
N ASP A 55 15.29 3.24 -4.58
CA ASP A 55 14.64 2.70 -5.76
C ASP A 55 14.99 1.23 -6.01
N TYR A 56 13.97 0.45 -6.35
CA TYR A 56 14.07 -0.93 -6.77
C TYR A 56 13.19 -1.22 -7.97
N VAL A 57 13.50 -2.33 -8.64
CA VAL A 57 12.69 -2.88 -9.72
C VAL A 57 12.30 -4.30 -9.33
N VAL A 58 11.00 -4.61 -9.37
CA VAL A 58 10.44 -5.93 -9.08
C VAL A 58 9.72 -6.49 -10.30
N GLY A 59 9.56 -7.81 -10.35
CA GLY A 59 8.66 -8.45 -11.32
C GLY A 59 7.19 -8.20 -10.97
N TYR A 60 6.37 -7.88 -11.96
CA TYR A 60 4.93 -7.69 -11.81
C TYR A 60 4.19 -8.21 -13.05
N HIS A 61 3.51 -9.36 -12.92
CA HIS A 61 3.05 -10.17 -14.06
C HIS A 61 4.21 -10.38 -15.06
N ASN A 62 3.99 -10.08 -16.34
CA ASN A 62 4.97 -10.22 -17.42
C ASN A 62 5.79 -8.94 -17.66
N LYS A 63 5.81 -8.00 -16.70
CA LYS A 63 6.54 -6.73 -16.82
C LYS A 63 7.34 -6.41 -15.56
N LYS A 64 8.15 -5.36 -15.66
CA LYS A 64 8.88 -4.76 -14.53
C LYS A 64 8.05 -3.63 -13.92
N LEU A 65 8.19 -3.46 -12.61
CA LEU A 65 7.56 -2.38 -11.84
C LEU A 65 8.62 -1.71 -10.98
N ASN A 66 8.72 -0.39 -11.08
CA ASN A 66 9.56 0.41 -10.19
C ASN A 66 8.83 0.58 -8.86
N ILE A 67 9.56 0.41 -7.77
CA ILE A 67 9.08 0.68 -6.41
C ILE A 67 10.17 1.46 -5.68
N VAL A 68 9.76 2.26 -4.70
CA VAL A 68 10.67 2.86 -3.72
C VAL A 68 10.40 2.15 -2.40
N PHE A 69 11.39 1.51 -1.82
CA PHE A 69 11.27 0.97 -0.47
C PHE A 69 11.68 2.04 0.53
N LYS A 70 10.88 2.19 1.58
CA LYS A 70 11.09 3.16 2.67
C LYS A 70 11.23 2.42 3.99
N ARG A 71 12.25 2.79 4.78
CA ARG A 71 12.41 2.35 6.16
C ARG A 71 12.21 3.54 7.09
N TYR A 72 11.19 3.47 7.93
CA TYR A 72 10.78 4.55 8.83
C TYR A 72 11.44 4.41 10.19
N PHE A 73 11.81 5.56 10.75
CA PHE A 73 12.40 5.70 12.08
C PHE A 73 11.73 6.85 12.83
N TYR A 74 11.69 6.73 14.15
CA TYR A 74 11.44 7.85 15.03
C TYR A 74 12.58 7.91 16.04
N LEU A 75 13.35 9.00 16.01
CA LEU A 75 14.67 9.02 16.65
C LEU A 75 15.48 7.81 16.13
N ASP A 76 16.12 7.06 17.01
CA ASP A 76 16.90 5.87 16.63
C ASP A 76 16.09 4.57 16.55
N GLU A 77 14.77 4.63 16.82
CA GLU A 77 13.92 3.44 16.86
C GLU A 77 13.28 3.13 15.51
N ASN A 78 13.26 1.85 15.16
CA ASN A 78 12.61 1.37 13.96
C ASN A 78 11.10 1.51 14.09
N ALA A 79 10.48 2.33 13.25
CA ALA A 79 9.03 2.47 13.24
C ALA A 79 8.37 1.44 12.33
N GLY A 80 9.00 1.13 11.19
CA GLY A 80 8.48 0.15 10.23
C GLY A 80 8.98 0.39 8.81
N SER A 81 8.17 0.02 7.82
CA SER A 81 8.52 0.20 6.42
C SER A 81 7.31 0.46 5.55
N GLY A 82 7.53 0.89 4.31
CA GLY A 82 6.48 1.10 3.32
C GLY A 82 7.03 1.13 1.91
N PHE A 83 6.13 1.30 0.95
CA PHE A 83 6.47 1.33 -0.47
C PHE A 83 5.79 2.49 -1.18
N SER A 84 6.54 3.19 -2.02
CA SER A 84 5.96 3.92 -3.15
C SER A 84 5.96 3.00 -4.36
N VAL A 85 4.88 3.03 -5.14
CA VAL A 85 4.70 2.17 -6.31
C VAL A 85 4.65 3.03 -7.55
N GLY A 86 5.56 2.75 -8.49
CA GLY A 86 5.59 3.40 -9.79
C GLY A 86 4.34 3.10 -10.62
N LYS A 87 4.18 3.82 -11.73
CA LYS A 87 2.99 3.68 -12.59
C LYS A 87 2.80 2.24 -13.09
N GLY A 88 1.55 1.78 -13.03
CA GLY A 88 1.11 0.59 -13.77
C GLY A 88 0.79 -0.65 -12.94
N ALA A 89 0.86 -0.59 -11.61
CA ALA A 89 0.33 -1.62 -10.73
C ALA A 89 -1.17 -1.39 -10.47
N SER A 90 -2.03 -2.32 -10.90
CA SER A 90 -3.49 -2.20 -10.78
C SER A 90 -3.96 -2.52 -9.36
N LEU A 91 -4.85 -1.68 -8.83
CA LEU A 91 -5.52 -1.94 -7.55
C LEU A 91 -6.33 -3.25 -7.60
N ILE A 92 -7.11 -3.48 -8.66
CA ILE A 92 -7.97 -4.67 -8.76
C ILE A 92 -7.11 -5.95 -8.73
N SER A 93 -5.98 -5.97 -9.43
CA SER A 93 -5.07 -7.12 -9.43
C SER A 93 -4.48 -7.40 -8.05
N LEU A 94 -4.17 -6.36 -7.27
CA LEU A 94 -3.72 -6.51 -5.89
C LEU A 94 -4.80 -7.06 -4.98
N LEU A 95 -6.04 -6.56 -5.10
CA LEU A 95 -7.16 -7.04 -4.30
C LEU A 95 -7.54 -8.49 -4.64
N GLN A 96 -7.46 -8.87 -5.92
CA GLN A 96 -7.62 -10.27 -6.35
C GLN A 96 -6.56 -11.17 -5.71
N TYR A 97 -5.30 -10.74 -5.72
CA TYR A 97 -4.23 -11.47 -5.09
C TYR A 97 -4.43 -11.59 -3.58
N TYR A 98 -4.83 -10.51 -2.89
CA TYR A 98 -5.16 -10.55 -1.46
C TYR A 98 -6.31 -11.51 -1.16
N LYS A 99 -7.39 -11.50 -1.97
CA LYS A 99 -8.47 -12.49 -1.85
C LYS A 99 -7.94 -13.93 -1.92
N ALA A 100 -7.01 -14.20 -2.84
CA ALA A 100 -6.40 -15.53 -2.99
C ALA A 100 -5.50 -15.91 -1.80
N VAL A 101 -4.73 -14.97 -1.26
CA VAL A 101 -3.92 -15.18 -0.03
C VAL A 101 -4.82 -15.48 1.16
N CYS A 102 -5.86 -14.66 1.39
CA CYS A 102 -6.84 -14.89 2.45
C CYS A 102 -7.51 -16.26 2.32
N LEU A 103 -7.92 -16.65 1.11
CA LEU A 103 -8.53 -17.95 0.88
C LEU A 103 -7.57 -19.11 1.22
N ALA A 104 -6.29 -18.97 0.86
CA ALA A 104 -5.26 -19.96 1.21
C ALA A 104 -5.04 -20.06 2.74
N ASP A 105 -5.22 -18.96 3.46
CA ASP A 105 -5.15 -18.88 4.93
C ASP A 105 -6.51 -19.22 5.62
N GLY A 106 -7.51 -19.69 4.86
CA GLY A 106 -8.83 -20.09 5.39
C GLY A 106 -9.82 -18.95 5.67
N ILE A 107 -9.48 -17.71 5.26
CA ILE A 107 -10.33 -16.53 5.40
C ILE A 107 -11.22 -16.40 4.15
N THR A 108 -12.50 -16.71 4.30
CA THR A 108 -13.46 -16.74 3.18
C THR A 108 -13.97 -15.37 2.76
N GLU A 109 -14.00 -14.40 3.68
CA GLU A 109 -14.52 -13.05 3.44
C GLU A 109 -13.50 -11.99 3.89
N PRO A 110 -12.48 -11.69 3.05
CA PRO A 110 -11.54 -10.62 3.35
C PRO A 110 -12.24 -9.26 3.44
N VAL A 111 -11.95 -8.53 4.52
CA VAL A 111 -12.51 -7.19 4.77
C VAL A 111 -11.74 -6.14 3.97
N PHE A 112 -12.49 -5.24 3.32
CA PHE A 112 -11.96 -4.09 2.61
C PHE A 112 -12.66 -2.82 3.08
N ASN A 113 -11.92 -1.93 3.73
CA ASN A 113 -12.46 -0.62 4.13
C ASN A 113 -11.97 0.44 3.15
N PHE A 114 -12.85 0.84 2.22
CA PHE A 114 -12.52 1.83 1.20
C PHE A 114 -12.80 3.24 1.67
N TYR A 115 -11.92 4.14 1.27
CA TYR A 115 -12.01 5.58 1.48
C TYR A 115 -11.67 6.30 0.19
N PHE A 116 -12.36 7.39 -0.11
CA PHE A 116 -12.14 8.15 -1.35
C PHE A 116 -12.05 9.65 -1.09
N SER A 117 -11.34 10.33 -1.99
CA SER A 117 -11.52 11.77 -2.20
C SER A 117 -12.96 12.05 -2.67
N GLU A 118 -13.40 13.30 -2.54
CA GLU A 118 -14.75 13.72 -2.95
C GLU A 118 -15.01 13.42 -4.44
N ASP A 119 -14.02 13.72 -5.29
CA ASP A 119 -14.06 13.49 -6.74
C ASP A 119 -13.79 12.02 -7.14
N LYS A 120 -13.40 11.18 -6.16
CA LYS A 120 -13.07 9.76 -6.31
C LYS A 120 -11.93 9.49 -7.28
N LYS A 121 -11.08 10.47 -7.60
CA LYS A 121 -9.86 10.20 -8.37
C LYS A 121 -8.79 9.57 -7.50
N GLU A 122 -8.84 9.78 -6.21
CA GLU A 122 -7.91 9.22 -5.23
C GLU A 122 -8.69 8.45 -4.18
N GLY A 123 -7.99 7.53 -3.53
CA GLY A 123 -8.55 6.80 -2.43
C GLY A 123 -7.51 5.95 -1.73
N ALA A 124 -8.00 5.28 -0.70
CA ALA A 124 -7.25 4.29 0.05
C ALA A 124 -8.16 3.11 0.36
N VAL A 125 -7.57 1.93 0.46
CA VAL A 125 -8.22 0.76 1.02
C VAL A 125 -7.40 0.28 2.20
N ILE A 126 -8.06 0.05 3.32
CA ILE A 126 -7.46 -0.58 4.48
C ILE A 126 -7.79 -2.08 4.39
N VAL A 127 -6.74 -2.91 4.44
CA VAL A 127 -6.79 -4.37 4.44
C VAL A 127 -6.09 -4.91 5.69
N GLY A 128 -6.58 -6.03 6.24
CA GLY A 128 -6.03 -6.62 7.48
C GLY A 128 -5.99 -5.63 8.65
N ASP A 129 -6.96 -4.71 8.71
CA ASP A 129 -7.15 -3.64 9.70
C ASP A 129 -6.04 -2.60 9.88
N SER A 130 -4.84 -2.84 9.34
CA SER A 130 -3.66 -1.99 9.56
C SER A 130 -2.92 -1.59 8.29
N VAL A 131 -3.06 -2.32 7.18
CA VAL A 131 -2.34 -2.04 5.94
C VAL A 131 -3.18 -1.12 5.05
N VAL A 132 -2.62 0.05 4.75
CA VAL A 132 -3.19 1.07 3.89
C VAL A 132 -2.58 0.97 2.50
N VAL A 133 -3.42 0.75 1.50
CA VAL A 133 -3.04 0.84 0.08
C VAL A 133 -3.66 2.10 -0.50
N ARG A 134 -2.85 3.13 -0.76
CA ARG A 134 -3.30 4.34 -1.47
C ARG A 134 -3.29 4.09 -2.96
N PHE A 135 -4.29 4.62 -3.64
CA PHE A 135 -4.45 4.49 -5.08
C PHE A 135 -4.99 5.77 -5.69
N ASN A 136 -4.73 5.96 -6.98
CA ASN A 136 -5.32 7.07 -7.73
C ASN A 136 -5.60 6.68 -9.19
N GLN A 137 -6.36 7.54 -9.84
CA GLN A 137 -6.69 7.47 -11.25
C GLN A 137 -5.86 8.51 -12.00
N TRP A 138 -4.69 8.10 -12.51
CA TRP A 138 -3.77 8.97 -13.26
C TRP A 138 -4.35 9.55 -14.56
N SER A 139 -5.35 8.88 -15.16
CA SER A 139 -5.98 9.34 -16.40
C SER A 139 -7.47 9.09 -16.38
N ALA A 140 -8.25 10.00 -16.99
CA ALA A 140 -9.72 9.92 -17.00
C ALA A 140 -10.28 8.58 -17.55
N LYS A 141 -9.52 7.91 -18.43
CA LYS A 141 -9.87 6.59 -19.00
C LYS A 141 -9.20 5.41 -18.29
N GLY A 142 -8.22 5.65 -17.44
CA GLY A 142 -7.45 4.63 -16.74
C GLY A 142 -8.19 4.00 -15.55
N GLN A 143 -7.70 2.84 -15.13
CA GLN A 143 -8.08 2.18 -13.87
C GLN A 143 -7.36 2.83 -12.67
N TYR A 144 -7.79 2.49 -11.46
CA TYR A 144 -7.02 2.84 -10.27
C TYR A 144 -5.69 2.09 -10.26
N SER A 145 -4.62 2.85 -10.03
CA SER A 145 -3.27 2.32 -9.84
C SER A 145 -2.83 2.55 -8.41
N ILE A 146 -2.08 1.61 -7.86
CA ILE A 146 -1.49 1.71 -6.53
C ILE A 146 -0.43 2.81 -6.57
N VAL A 147 -0.37 3.60 -5.49
CA VAL A 147 0.59 4.69 -5.32
C VAL A 147 1.48 4.41 -4.12
N THR A 148 0.90 4.04 -2.98
CA THR A 148 1.67 3.64 -1.81
C THR A 148 1.06 2.44 -1.10
N ILE A 149 1.91 1.69 -0.40
CA ILE A 149 1.51 0.65 0.54
C ILE A 149 2.24 0.96 1.83
N GLU A 150 1.48 1.20 2.89
CA GLU A 150 1.97 1.55 4.21
C GLU A 150 1.13 0.80 5.26
N SER A 151 1.57 0.81 6.50
CA SER A 151 0.82 0.23 7.60
C SER A 151 0.81 1.17 8.80
N ASP A 152 -0.03 0.86 9.76
CA ASP A 152 0.18 1.34 11.11
C ASP A 152 1.46 0.74 11.71
N PHE A 153 2.17 1.54 12.51
CA PHE A 153 3.45 1.16 13.11
C PHE A 153 3.21 0.41 14.41
N SER A 154 2.92 -0.89 14.30
CA SER A 154 2.53 -1.73 15.45
C SER A 154 3.59 -1.83 16.55
N GLU A 155 4.87 -1.64 16.20
CA GLU A 155 5.99 -1.70 17.15
C GLU A 155 6.20 -0.38 17.93
N SER A 156 5.59 0.72 17.50
CA SER A 156 5.69 2.01 18.18
C SER A 156 4.38 2.39 18.86
N ALA A 157 4.39 2.48 20.19
CA ALA A 157 3.22 2.92 20.98
C ALA A 157 2.67 4.29 20.56
N GLN A 158 3.55 5.17 20.05
CA GLN A 158 3.19 6.53 19.66
C GLN A 158 2.51 6.59 18.28
N PHE A 159 2.77 5.61 17.40
CA PHE A 159 2.35 5.65 15.99
C PHE A 159 1.48 4.46 15.54
N GLN A 160 0.85 3.75 16.50
CA GLN A 160 0.04 2.55 16.28
C GLN A 160 -1.17 2.70 15.36
N MET A 161 -1.57 3.92 15.00
CA MET A 161 -2.73 4.16 14.13
C MET A 161 -2.51 5.29 13.13
N THR A 162 -1.26 5.65 12.85
CA THR A 162 -0.93 6.85 12.05
C THR A 162 -1.49 6.75 10.64
N SER A 163 -1.25 5.63 9.95
CA SER A 163 -1.60 5.45 8.54
C SER A 163 -3.12 5.35 8.38
N THR A 164 -3.78 4.53 9.20
CA THR A 164 -5.23 4.34 9.11
C THR A 164 -5.99 5.57 9.58
N ASN A 165 -5.55 6.28 10.63
CA ASN A 165 -6.18 7.53 11.06
C ASN A 165 -5.98 8.65 10.05
N ALA A 166 -4.81 8.74 9.40
CA ALA A 166 -4.59 9.72 8.34
C ALA A 166 -5.61 9.55 7.21
N VAL A 167 -5.89 8.31 6.79
CA VAL A 167 -6.93 8.02 5.80
C VAL A 167 -8.32 8.41 6.32
N LYS A 168 -8.70 7.94 7.52
CA LYS A 168 -10.03 8.20 8.12
C LYS A 168 -10.31 9.69 8.33
N LYS A 169 -9.28 10.50 8.58
CA LYS A 169 -9.40 11.97 8.77
C LYS A 169 -9.46 12.75 7.46
N THR A 170 -8.86 12.24 6.39
CA THR A 170 -8.69 13.00 5.12
C THR A 170 -9.60 12.54 4.00
N MET A 171 -10.26 11.38 4.13
CA MET A 171 -11.06 10.77 3.08
C MET A 171 -12.41 10.27 3.61
N GLN A 172 -13.38 10.15 2.71
CA GLN A 172 -14.73 9.71 3.05
C GLN A 172 -14.83 8.19 2.96
N ALA A 173 -15.28 7.56 4.04
CA ALA A 173 -15.55 6.12 4.07
C ALA A 173 -16.63 5.75 3.05
N TYR A 174 -16.39 4.68 2.30
CA TYR A 174 -17.32 4.13 1.33
C TYR A 174 -18.02 2.90 1.91
N GLY A 175 -19.30 3.07 2.28
CA GLY A 175 -20.14 1.94 2.66
C GLY A 175 -20.44 1.05 1.46
N ALA A 176 -20.00 -0.21 1.52
CA ALA A 176 -20.28 -1.24 0.50
C ALA A 176 -21.80 -1.50 0.31
N THR A 177 -22.63 -1.09 1.28
CA THR A 177 -24.10 -1.17 1.25
C THR A 177 -24.78 -0.11 0.37
N LEU A 178 -24.04 0.86 -0.17
CA LEU A 178 -24.60 1.82 -1.13
C LEU A 178 -24.72 1.18 -2.51
N SER A 179 -25.79 0.40 -2.66
CA SER A 179 -26.25 -0.16 -3.93
C SER A 179 -26.14 0.89 -5.03
N LEU A 180 -25.34 0.58 -6.07
CA LEU A 180 -25.16 1.44 -7.23
C LEU A 180 -26.48 1.52 -8.01
N SER A 181 -27.39 2.41 -7.59
CA SER A 181 -28.56 2.72 -8.39
C SER A 181 -28.09 3.17 -9.79
N LYS A 182 -28.71 2.63 -10.85
CA LYS A 182 -28.31 2.89 -12.24
C LYS A 182 -28.26 4.40 -12.58
N SER A 183 -29.05 5.23 -11.89
CA SER A 183 -29.07 6.69 -12.05
C SER A 183 -27.83 7.40 -11.49
N LYS A 184 -27.17 6.87 -10.46
CA LYS A 184 -25.95 7.45 -9.86
C LYS A 184 -24.66 7.13 -10.62
N ARG A 185 -24.69 6.25 -11.64
CA ARG A 185 -23.50 5.90 -12.45
C ARG A 185 -23.08 7.00 -13.43
N ARG A 186 -23.99 7.86 -13.88
CA ARG A 186 -23.72 8.87 -14.93
C ARG A 186 -22.73 9.98 -14.53
N LYS A 187 -22.42 10.15 -13.23
CA LYS A 187 -21.45 11.16 -12.73
C LYS A 187 -20.16 10.56 -12.13
N LYS A 188 -19.98 9.23 -12.17
CA LYS A 188 -18.84 8.58 -11.51
C LYS A 188 -17.76 8.19 -12.53
N SER A 189 -16.50 8.20 -12.10
CA SER A 189 -15.38 7.81 -12.97
C SER A 189 -15.49 6.34 -13.40
N ARG A 190 -14.92 6.01 -14.55
CA ARG A 190 -14.87 4.62 -15.05
C ARG A 190 -14.14 3.71 -14.07
N ALA A 191 -13.01 4.17 -13.53
CA ALA A 191 -12.23 3.43 -12.53
C ALA A 191 -13.08 3.03 -11.31
N PHE A 192 -13.84 3.99 -10.78
CA PHE A 192 -14.76 3.74 -9.67
C PHE A 192 -15.83 2.70 -10.03
N CYS A 193 -16.43 2.82 -11.22
CA CYS A 193 -17.44 1.86 -11.67
C CYS A 193 -16.88 0.43 -11.80
N GLU A 194 -15.65 0.27 -12.31
CA GLU A 194 -15.01 -1.05 -12.41
C GLU A 194 -14.66 -1.63 -11.03
N LEU A 195 -14.12 -0.82 -10.12
CA LEU A 195 -13.84 -1.26 -8.75
C LEU A 195 -15.14 -1.69 -8.03
N ALA A 196 -16.21 -0.91 -8.16
CA ALA A 196 -17.47 -1.25 -7.51
C ALA A 196 -18.12 -2.52 -8.10
N LYS A 197 -17.95 -2.80 -9.40
CA LYS A 197 -18.34 -4.09 -9.99
C LYS A 197 -17.54 -5.24 -9.39
N PHE A 198 -16.21 -5.08 -9.26
CA PHE A 198 -15.35 -6.09 -8.63
C PHE A 198 -15.76 -6.42 -7.19
N LEU A 199 -16.23 -5.43 -6.43
CA LEU A 199 -16.69 -5.62 -5.04
C LEU A 199 -18.10 -6.21 -4.93
N SER A 200 -18.88 -6.24 -6.01
CA SER A 200 -20.25 -6.77 -6.03
C SER A 200 -20.30 -8.28 -6.36
N VAL A 201 -19.13 -8.92 -6.48
CA VAL A 201 -18.92 -10.33 -6.83
C VAL A 201 -18.14 -11.00 -5.71
#